data_AF-A0A419JYP5-F1
#
_entry.id   AF-A0A419JYP5-F1
#
_cell.length_a   1.000
_cell.length_b   1.000
_cell.length_c   1.000
_cell.angle_alpha   90.00
_cell.angle_beta   90.00
_cell.angle_gamma   90.00
#
_symmetry.space_group_name_H-M   'P 1'
#
loop_
_entity.id
_entity.type
_entity.pdbx_description
1 polymer ?
#
loop_
_entity_poly.entity_id
_entity_poly.type
_entity_poly.pdbx_seq_one_letter_code
_entity_poly.pdbx_strand_id
1 'polypeptide(L)'
;MPDKMEETNPTGELLSYPFSLQDIEADDEKVKEIEERFFNLLKGINEDTRQLSEFLVEEESLVKEICACLKDILHWLDLSVTLPAKQFSNLKEYREVILNSQGHLIFVDEEGKVESKALETCPPETILLAVWGAVPKIKETVSDHMRKVSFRLNFFEKINEEFKNIQKSLEVSKEEAVKGSYDEFQQKSIREVILSEK
;
A
#
# COMPACT_ATOMS: atom_id res chain seq x y z
N MET A 1 -2.80 -22.51 -59.62
CA MET A 1 -3.57 -21.26 -59.49
C MET A 1 -4.19 -21.29 -58.10
N PRO A 2 -3.83 -20.39 -57.18
CA PRO A 2 -4.52 -20.30 -55.91
C PRO A 2 -5.70 -19.33 -56.03
N ASP A 3 -6.88 -19.80 -55.64
CA ASP A 3 -8.06 -18.99 -55.33
C ASP A 3 -7.67 -17.92 -54.32
N LYS A 4 -7.79 -16.66 -54.73
CA LYS A 4 -7.84 -15.55 -53.78
C LYS A 4 -9.28 -15.49 -53.28
N MET A 5 -9.51 -15.97 -52.07
CA MET A 5 -10.66 -15.55 -51.28
C MET A 5 -10.52 -14.03 -51.11
N GLU A 6 -11.40 -13.27 -51.77
CA GLU A 6 -11.61 -11.87 -51.46
C GLU A 6 -12.05 -11.80 -49.99
N GLU A 7 -11.17 -11.30 -49.13
CA GLU A 7 -11.57 -10.75 -47.84
C GLU A 7 -12.52 -9.59 -48.12
N THR A 8 -13.82 -9.84 -48.07
CA THR A 8 -14.84 -8.81 -48.00
C THR A 8 -14.58 -8.01 -46.73
N ASN A 9 -14.03 -6.81 -46.88
CA ASN A 9 -13.70 -5.93 -45.77
C ASN A 9 -15.02 -5.42 -45.16
N PRO A 10 -15.44 -5.94 -43.99
CA PRO A 10 -16.78 -5.67 -43.43
C PRO A 10 -17.00 -4.18 -43.13
N THR A 11 -15.91 -3.45 -42.92
CA THR A 11 -15.87 -2.00 -42.71
C THR A 11 -16.18 -1.20 -43.98
N GLY A 12 -15.78 -1.71 -45.16
CA GLY A 12 -15.98 -1.04 -46.44
C GLY A 12 -17.43 -1.08 -46.90
N GLU A 13 -18.13 -2.19 -46.65
CA GLU A 13 -19.55 -2.38 -46.99
C GLU A 13 -20.46 -1.47 -46.15
N LEU A 14 -20.20 -1.36 -44.84
CA LEU A 14 -20.96 -0.47 -43.94
C LEU A 14 -20.83 1.01 -44.33
N LEU A 15 -19.66 1.42 -44.83
CA LEU A 15 -19.39 2.79 -45.29
C LEU A 15 -20.07 3.13 -46.63
N SER A 16 -20.43 2.12 -47.42
CA SER A 16 -21.14 2.28 -48.69
C SER A 16 -22.67 2.43 -48.52
N TYR A 17 -23.20 2.07 -47.35
CA TYR A 17 -24.64 2.04 -47.03
C TYR A 17 -25.41 3.33 -47.36
N PRO A 18 -24.93 4.54 -47.03
CA PRO A 18 -25.65 5.78 -47.34
C PRO A 18 -25.77 6.06 -48.85
N PHE A 19 -24.87 5.49 -49.66
CA PHE A 19 -24.87 5.61 -51.11
C PHE A 19 -25.79 4.57 -51.78
N SER A 20 -25.86 3.36 -51.20
CA SER A 20 -26.76 2.29 -51.66
C SER A 20 -28.25 2.64 -51.52
N LEU A 21 -28.63 3.55 -50.62
CA LEU A 21 -30.01 4.03 -50.46
C LEU A 21 -30.46 5.01 -51.57
N GLN A 22 -29.55 5.50 -52.41
CA GLN A 22 -29.85 6.42 -53.52
C GLN A 22 -30.13 5.69 -54.85
N ASP A 23 -29.77 4.40 -54.95
CA ASP A 23 -30.05 3.59 -56.13
C ASP A 23 -31.46 2.99 -56.07
N ILE A 24 -32.26 3.25 -57.12
CA ILE A 24 -33.67 2.83 -57.24
C ILE A 24 -33.81 1.29 -57.37
N GLU A 25 -32.70 0.58 -57.57
CA GLU A 25 -32.61 -0.90 -57.66
C GLU A 25 -31.75 -1.51 -56.53
N ALA A 26 -31.73 -0.91 -55.34
CA ALA A 26 -31.07 -1.52 -54.19
C ALA A 26 -31.67 -2.90 -53.89
N ASP A 27 -30.81 -3.93 -53.86
CA ASP A 27 -31.17 -5.29 -53.48
C ASP A 27 -31.63 -5.32 -52.01
N ASP A 28 -32.95 -5.41 -51.80
CA ASP A 28 -33.62 -5.35 -50.48
C ASP A 28 -33.03 -6.36 -49.48
N GLU A 29 -32.52 -7.50 -49.95
CA GLU A 29 -31.86 -8.50 -49.11
C GLU A 29 -30.49 -8.02 -48.60
N LYS A 30 -29.70 -7.37 -49.47
CA LYS A 30 -28.41 -6.77 -49.08
C LYS A 30 -28.58 -5.57 -48.16
N VAL A 31 -29.60 -4.74 -48.40
CA VAL A 31 -29.93 -3.60 -47.52
C VAL A 31 -30.27 -4.11 -46.12
N LYS A 32 -31.14 -5.13 -46.02
CA LYS A 32 -31.48 -5.77 -44.73
C LYS A 32 -30.26 -6.39 -44.06
N GLU A 33 -29.39 -7.06 -44.81
CA GLU A 33 -28.18 -7.66 -44.24
C GLU A 33 -27.24 -6.58 -43.66
N ILE A 34 -27.06 -5.45 -44.34
CA ILE A 34 -26.25 -4.34 -43.84
C ILE A 34 -26.89 -3.69 -42.61
N GLU A 35 -28.21 -3.47 -42.62
CA GLU A 35 -28.95 -2.97 -41.45
C GLU A 35 -28.80 -3.91 -40.25
N GLU A 36 -29.02 -5.21 -40.43
CA GLU A 36 -28.89 -6.20 -39.37
C GLU A 36 -27.47 -6.21 -38.78
N ARG A 37 -26.44 -6.19 -39.62
CA ARG A 37 -25.04 -6.09 -39.18
C ARG A 37 -24.80 -4.81 -38.38
N PHE A 38 -25.29 -3.66 -38.85
CA PHE A 38 -25.19 -2.38 -38.15
C PHE A 38 -25.88 -2.42 -36.78
N PHE A 39 -27.11 -2.93 -36.70
CA PHE A 39 -27.84 -3.05 -35.45
C PHE A 39 -27.21 -4.07 -34.49
N ASN A 40 -26.60 -5.14 -35.00
CA ASN A 40 -25.85 -6.09 -34.17
C ASN A 40 -24.59 -5.45 -33.57
N LEU A 41 -23.88 -4.60 -34.31
CA LEU A 41 -22.78 -3.80 -33.77
C LEU A 41 -23.25 -2.86 -32.65
N LEU A 42 -24.37 -2.15 -32.85
CA LEU A 42 -24.94 -1.28 -31.82
C LEU A 42 -25.35 -2.05 -30.56
N LYS A 43 -25.91 -3.26 -30.72
CA LYS A 43 -26.23 -4.14 -29.59
C LYS A 43 -24.95 -4.55 -28.85
N GLY A 44 -23.90 -4.93 -29.57
CA GLY A 44 -22.59 -5.24 -28.98
C GLY A 44 -22.03 -4.07 -28.18
N ILE A 45 -22.01 -2.86 -28.77
CA ILE A 45 -21.55 -1.63 -28.10
C ILE A 45 -22.35 -1.35 -26.83
N ASN A 46 -23.67 -1.53 -26.85
CA ASN A 46 -24.52 -1.31 -25.67
C ASN A 46 -24.19 -2.31 -24.54
N GLU A 47 -23.99 -3.57 -24.87
CA GLU A 47 -23.63 -4.59 -23.88
C GLU A 47 -22.22 -4.36 -23.32
N ASP A 48 -21.24 -4.07 -24.17
CA ASP A 48 -19.87 -3.75 -23.76
C ASP A 48 -19.83 -2.49 -22.89
N THR A 49 -20.63 -1.47 -23.23
CA THR A 49 -20.75 -0.23 -22.43
C THR A 49 -21.37 -0.52 -21.07
N ARG A 50 -22.37 -1.39 -21.00
CA ARG A 50 -22.98 -1.82 -19.73
C ARG A 50 -21.94 -2.53 -18.85
N GLN A 51 -21.21 -3.50 -19.40
CA GLN A 51 -20.17 -4.22 -18.66
C GLN A 51 -19.04 -3.29 -18.20
N LEU A 52 -18.60 -2.38 -19.08
CA LEU A 52 -17.59 -1.38 -18.72
C LEU A 52 -18.05 -0.50 -17.55
N SER A 53 -19.32 -0.08 -17.53
CA SER A 53 -19.85 0.72 -16.43
C SER A 53 -19.83 -0.03 -15.09
N GLU A 54 -20.06 -1.34 -15.11
CA GLU A 54 -19.97 -2.21 -13.92
C GLU A 54 -18.52 -2.30 -13.42
N PHE A 55 -17.57 -2.54 -14.33
CA PHE A 55 -16.15 -2.59 -13.97
C PHE A 55 -15.63 -1.28 -13.39
N LEU A 56 -16.05 -0.12 -13.92
CA LEU A 56 -15.62 1.18 -13.42
C LEU A 56 -16.12 1.43 -11.98
N VAL A 57 -17.35 1.02 -11.67
CA VAL A 57 -17.89 1.13 -10.31
C VAL A 57 -17.14 0.21 -9.33
N GLU A 58 -16.85 -1.02 -9.74
CA GLU A 58 -16.08 -1.97 -8.93
C GLU A 58 -14.64 -1.49 -8.71
N GLU A 59 -13.98 -0.99 -9.75
CA GLU A 59 -12.62 -0.43 -9.68
C GLU A 59 -12.58 0.75 -8.70
N GLU A 60 -13.53 1.69 -8.79
CA GLU A 60 -13.59 2.84 -7.88
C GLU A 60 -13.73 2.40 -6.41
N SER A 61 -14.55 1.38 -6.15
CA SER A 61 -14.71 0.83 -4.80
C SER A 61 -13.40 0.21 -4.28
N LEU A 62 -12.77 -0.65 -5.08
CA LEU A 62 -11.53 -1.32 -4.71
C LEU A 62 -10.39 -0.32 -4.51
N VAL A 63 -10.30 0.70 -5.35
CA VAL A 63 -9.30 1.76 -5.23
C VAL A 63 -9.41 2.48 -3.89
N LYS A 64 -10.62 2.83 -3.45
CA LYS A 64 -10.84 3.48 -2.15
C LYS A 64 -10.41 2.60 -1.00
N GLU A 65 -10.78 1.33 -1.03
CA GLU A 65 -10.40 0.34 -0.01
C GLU A 65 -8.88 0.16 0.07
N ILE A 66 -8.23 0.00 -1.08
CA ILE A 66 -6.77 -0.14 -1.17
C ILE A 66 -6.07 1.10 -0.62
N CYS A 67 -6.53 2.30 -0.99
CA CYS A 67 -5.95 3.55 -0.51
C CYS A 67 -6.08 3.70 1.01
N ALA A 68 -7.25 3.34 1.57
CA ALA A 68 -7.48 3.37 3.01
C ALA A 68 -6.53 2.39 3.73
N CYS A 69 -6.46 1.14 3.27
CA CYS A 69 -5.58 0.13 3.85
C CYS A 69 -4.10 0.54 3.78
N LEU A 70 -3.67 1.05 2.63
CA LEU A 70 -2.29 1.49 2.45
C LEU A 70 -1.96 2.67 3.36
N LYS A 71 -2.86 3.64 3.48
CA LYS A 71 -2.70 4.78 4.39
C LYS A 71 -2.51 4.32 5.83
N ASP A 72 -3.34 3.39 6.31
CA ASP A 72 -3.24 2.86 7.67
C ASP A 72 -1.91 2.15 7.91
N ILE A 73 -1.45 1.34 6.94
CA ILE A 73 -0.17 0.65 7.01
C ILE A 73 0.99 1.65 7.06
N LEU A 74 1.00 2.64 6.17
CA LEU A 74 2.05 3.66 6.11
C LEU A 74 2.08 4.53 7.37
N HIS A 75 0.91 4.88 7.90
CA HIS A 75 0.78 5.64 9.13
C HIS A 75 1.33 4.86 10.33
N TRP A 76 0.95 3.58 10.46
CA TRP A 76 1.44 2.71 11.53
C TRP A 76 2.96 2.53 11.50
N LEU A 77 3.55 2.47 10.30
CA LEU A 77 4.99 2.36 10.10
C LEU A 77 5.74 3.70 10.18
N ASP A 78 5.03 4.83 10.25
CA ASP A 78 5.58 6.18 10.00
C ASP A 78 6.45 6.23 8.73
N LEU A 79 5.99 5.57 7.67
CA LEU A 79 6.77 5.33 6.47
C LEU A 79 6.42 6.33 5.37
N SER A 80 7.45 6.96 4.81
CA SER A 80 7.38 7.65 3.53
C SER A 80 8.25 6.93 2.50
N VAL A 81 7.74 6.81 1.27
CA VAL A 81 8.37 6.04 0.19
C VAL A 81 8.62 6.96 -1.00
N THR A 82 9.88 7.12 -1.38
CA THR A 82 10.23 7.72 -2.67
C THR A 82 9.97 6.70 -3.79
N LEU A 83 9.16 7.10 -4.77
CA LEU A 83 8.72 6.30 -5.90
C LEU A 83 9.53 6.67 -7.16
N PRO A 84 9.67 5.76 -8.14
CA PRO A 84 10.40 6.04 -9.38
C PRO A 84 9.66 7.09 -10.23
N ALA A 85 10.13 8.34 -10.21
CA ALA A 85 9.44 9.48 -10.84
C ALA A 85 9.18 9.29 -12.36
N LYS A 86 10.07 8.56 -13.06
CA LYS A 86 9.92 8.22 -14.49
C LYS A 86 8.66 7.43 -14.82
N GLN A 87 8.04 6.77 -13.84
CA GLN A 87 6.80 6.02 -14.06
C GLN A 87 5.56 6.93 -14.00
N PHE A 88 5.69 8.15 -13.47
CA PHE A 88 4.61 9.12 -13.29
C PHE A 88 4.62 10.24 -14.34
N SER A 89 5.53 10.17 -15.32
CA SER A 89 5.79 11.25 -16.28
C SER A 89 4.81 11.33 -17.45
N ASN A 90 3.61 10.77 -17.32
CA ASN A 90 2.62 10.74 -18.41
C ASN A 90 2.10 12.15 -18.79
N LEU A 91 2.35 13.17 -17.96
CA LEU A 91 1.90 14.55 -18.16
C LEU A 91 2.98 15.62 -17.94
N LYS A 92 3.94 15.37 -17.03
CA LYS A 92 5.01 16.31 -16.67
C LYS A 92 6.21 15.53 -16.11
N GLU A 93 7.43 15.99 -16.39
CA GLU A 93 8.61 15.41 -15.75
C GLU A 93 8.68 15.84 -14.28
N TYR A 94 8.73 14.85 -13.40
CA TYR A 94 8.92 15.05 -11.98
C TYR A 94 10.34 14.62 -11.61
N ARG A 95 11.00 15.45 -10.80
CA ARG A 95 12.29 15.13 -10.21
C ARG A 95 12.13 14.05 -9.15
N GLU A 96 11.08 14.17 -8.34
CA GLU A 96 10.81 13.24 -7.24
C GLU A 96 9.31 13.04 -7.04
N VAL A 97 8.94 11.81 -6.69
CA VAL A 97 7.58 11.45 -6.28
C VAL A 97 7.68 10.73 -4.94
N ILE A 98 6.94 11.18 -3.94
CA ILE A 98 6.99 10.62 -2.58
C ILE A 98 5.57 10.28 -2.14
N LEU A 99 5.34 9.03 -1.75
CA LEU A 99 4.15 8.64 -1.01
C LEU A 99 4.44 8.78 0.48
N ASN A 100 3.78 9.71 1.17
CA ASN A 100 4.05 9.96 2.59
C ASN A 100 3.21 9.08 3.53
N SER A 101 3.49 9.16 4.83
CA SER A 101 2.80 8.39 5.88
C SER A 101 1.32 8.75 6.08
N GLN A 102 0.83 9.81 5.44
CA GLN A 102 -0.57 10.25 5.47
C GLN A 102 -1.35 9.80 4.23
N GLY A 103 -0.75 8.99 3.34
CA GLY A 103 -1.37 8.55 2.11
C GLY A 103 -1.49 9.63 1.04
N HIS A 104 -0.59 10.62 1.05
CA HIS A 104 -0.50 11.64 0.01
C HIS A 104 0.67 11.37 -0.93
N LEU A 105 0.45 11.56 -2.23
CA LEU A 105 1.50 11.67 -3.22
C LEU A 105 1.97 13.13 -3.30
N ILE A 106 3.26 13.30 -3.06
CA ILE A 106 3.98 14.55 -3.19
C ILE A 106 4.79 14.47 -4.48
N PHE A 107 4.53 15.39 -5.39
CA PHE A 107 5.25 15.55 -6.65
C PHE A 107 6.15 16.77 -6.54
N VAL A 108 7.43 16.59 -6.84
CA VAL A 108 8.41 17.68 -6.93
C VAL A 108 8.85 17.76 -8.38
N ASP A 109 8.62 18.90 -9.03
CA ASP A 109 9.11 19.11 -10.40
C ASP A 109 10.58 19.56 -10.43
N GLU A 110 11.12 19.68 -11.63
CA GLU A 110 12.52 20.10 -11.86
C GLU A 110 12.80 21.54 -11.37
N GLU A 111 11.78 22.39 -11.30
CA GLU A 111 11.87 23.77 -10.81
C GLU A 111 11.75 23.85 -9.27
N GLY A 112 11.49 22.72 -8.61
CA GLY A 112 11.30 22.61 -7.17
C GLY A 112 9.90 22.97 -6.67
N LYS A 113 8.92 23.13 -7.57
CA LYS A 113 7.52 23.29 -7.19
C LYS A 113 6.99 21.97 -6.65
N VAL A 114 6.27 22.07 -5.54
CA VAL A 114 5.70 20.91 -4.84
C VAL A 114 4.19 20.89 -5.03
N GLU A 115 3.66 19.75 -5.45
CA GLU A 115 2.23 19.47 -5.51
C GLU A 115 1.92 18.28 -4.62
N SER A 116 0.89 18.38 -3.76
CA SER A 116 0.48 17.30 -2.87
C SER A 116 -0.97 16.94 -3.15
N LYS A 117 -1.24 15.64 -3.32
CA LYS A 117 -2.57 15.10 -3.58
C LYS A 117 -2.81 13.87 -2.73
N ALA A 118 -4.01 13.72 -2.20
CA ALA A 118 -4.41 12.46 -1.56
C ALA A 118 -4.41 11.34 -2.60
N LEU A 119 -3.87 10.17 -2.26
CA LEU A 119 -3.72 9.06 -3.20
C LEU A 119 -5.07 8.64 -3.81
N GLU A 120 -6.13 8.61 -3.01
CA GLU A 120 -7.51 8.26 -3.43
C GLU A 120 -8.12 9.20 -4.49
N THR A 121 -7.53 10.38 -4.69
CA THR A 121 -7.98 11.36 -5.71
C THR A 121 -7.21 11.23 -7.03
N CYS A 122 -6.22 10.34 -7.08
CA CYS A 122 -5.44 10.10 -8.27
C CYS A 122 -6.12 9.06 -9.19
N PRO A 123 -5.77 9.03 -10.48
CA PRO A 123 -6.24 7.98 -11.40
C PRO A 123 -5.83 6.57 -10.92
N PRO A 124 -6.64 5.53 -11.17
CA PRO A 124 -6.34 4.15 -10.77
C PRO A 124 -4.94 3.68 -11.18
N GLU A 125 -4.45 4.04 -12.36
CA GLU A 125 -3.12 3.67 -12.85
C GLU A 125 -2.01 4.28 -11.99
N THR A 126 -2.20 5.53 -11.54
CA THR A 126 -1.27 6.21 -10.64
C THR A 126 -1.24 5.54 -9.28
N ILE A 127 -2.41 5.11 -8.79
CA ILE A 127 -2.55 4.40 -7.53
C ILE A 127 -1.84 3.05 -7.60
N LEU A 128 -2.02 2.32 -8.70
CA LEU A 128 -1.35 1.04 -8.92
C LEU A 128 0.18 1.17 -8.89
N LEU A 129 0.74 2.20 -9.54
CA LEU A 129 2.18 2.48 -9.49
C LEU A 129 2.66 2.79 -8.07
N ALA A 130 1.90 3.60 -7.32
CA ALA A 130 2.24 3.93 -5.94
C ALA A 130 2.24 2.69 -5.05
N VAL A 131 1.21 1.83 -5.17
CA VAL A 131 1.12 0.55 -4.46
C VAL A 131 2.31 -0.34 -4.81
N TRP A 132 2.62 -0.49 -6.10
CA TRP A 132 3.72 -1.33 -6.58
C TRP A 132 5.07 -0.88 -6.02
N GLY A 133 5.32 0.42 -5.95
CA GLY A 133 6.55 0.97 -5.35
C GLY A 133 6.58 0.89 -3.82
N ALA A 134 5.42 0.95 -3.15
CA ALA A 134 5.33 0.93 -1.69
C ALA A 134 5.53 -0.48 -1.09
N VAL A 135 4.98 -1.52 -1.71
CA VAL A 135 4.97 -2.89 -1.15
C VAL A 135 6.37 -3.40 -0.77
N PRO A 136 7.42 -3.29 -1.61
CA PRO A 136 8.77 -3.72 -1.23
C PRO A 136 9.30 -2.96 -0.01
N LYS A 137 9.02 -1.66 0.10
CA LYS A 137 9.48 -0.80 1.19
C LYS A 137 8.74 -1.08 2.49
N ILE A 138 7.45 -1.40 2.42
CA ILE A 138 6.68 -1.90 3.56
C ILE A 138 7.32 -3.18 4.10
N LYS A 139 7.61 -4.16 3.24
CA LYS A 139 8.24 -5.43 3.64
C LYS A 139 9.60 -5.22 4.33
N GLU A 140 10.45 -4.37 3.75
CA GLU A 140 11.75 -3.99 4.31
C GLU A 140 11.57 -3.38 5.71
N THR A 141 10.68 -2.39 5.83
CA THR A 141 10.42 -1.67 7.09
C THR A 141 9.87 -2.59 8.19
N VAL A 142 8.93 -3.48 7.85
CA VAL A 142 8.38 -4.46 8.80
C VAL A 142 9.48 -5.41 9.28
N SER A 143 10.33 -5.89 8.38
CA SER A 143 11.44 -6.79 8.71
C SER A 143 12.43 -6.11 9.67
N ASP A 144 12.72 -4.84 9.45
CA ASP A 144 13.58 -4.03 10.31
C ASP A 144 12.98 -3.80 11.69
N HIS A 145 11.68 -3.49 11.74
CA HIS A 145 10.95 -3.37 12.99
C HIS A 145 11.00 -4.68 13.79
N MET A 146 10.73 -5.81 13.13
CA MET A 146 10.77 -7.13 13.78
C MET A 146 12.15 -7.43 14.36
N ARG A 147 13.23 -7.16 13.62
CA ARG A 147 14.62 -7.34 14.11
C ARG A 147 14.89 -6.47 15.35
N LYS A 148 14.50 -5.19 15.31
CA LYS A 148 14.67 -4.26 16.44
C LYS A 148 13.87 -4.69 17.66
N VAL A 149 12.62 -5.12 17.48
CA VAL A 149 11.75 -5.61 18.56
C VAL A 149 12.33 -6.88 19.19
N SER A 150 12.74 -7.85 18.38
CA SER A 150 13.34 -9.10 18.86
C SER A 150 14.59 -8.83 19.72
N PHE A 151 15.47 -7.92 19.28
CA PHE A 151 16.64 -7.53 20.07
C PHE A 151 16.25 -6.96 21.44
N ARG A 152 15.27 -6.04 21.48
CA ARG A 152 14.82 -5.43 22.73
C ARG A 152 14.17 -6.45 23.67
N LEU A 153 13.33 -7.35 23.14
CA LEU A 153 12.71 -8.41 23.94
C LEU A 153 13.75 -9.28 24.64
N ASN A 154 14.75 -9.77 23.88
CA ASN A 154 15.84 -10.57 24.44
C ASN A 154 16.61 -9.82 25.54
N PHE A 155 16.78 -8.50 25.40
CA PHE A 155 17.44 -7.69 26.42
C PHE A 155 16.57 -7.47 27.66
N PHE A 156 15.28 -7.20 27.48
CA PHE A 156 14.34 -7.05 28.58
C PHE A 156 14.17 -8.35 29.38
N GLU A 157 14.21 -9.51 28.74
CA GLU A 157 14.20 -10.81 29.43
C GLU A 157 15.37 -10.94 30.39
N LYS A 158 16.59 -10.61 29.94
CA LYS A 158 17.80 -10.65 30.78
C LYS A 158 17.72 -9.67 31.95
N ILE A 159 17.29 -8.43 31.70
CA ILE A 159 17.11 -7.44 32.78
C ILE A 159 16.09 -7.95 33.80
N ASN A 160 14.97 -8.50 33.34
CA ASN A 160 13.92 -9.01 34.21
C ASN A 160 14.39 -10.19 35.05
N GLU A 161 15.25 -11.06 34.51
CA GLU A 161 15.87 -12.15 35.25
C GLU A 161 16.77 -11.63 36.38
N GLU A 162 17.65 -10.66 36.09
CA GLU A 162 18.51 -10.05 37.10
C GLU A 162 17.71 -9.32 38.19
N PHE A 163 16.64 -8.61 37.83
CA PHE A 163 15.77 -7.96 38.81
C PHE A 163 15.09 -8.97 39.73
N LYS A 164 14.64 -10.11 39.20
CA LYS A 164 14.09 -11.20 40.01
C LYS A 164 15.15 -11.81 40.92
N ASN A 165 16.39 -11.95 40.47
CA ASN A 165 17.48 -12.46 41.29
C ASN A 165 17.82 -11.51 42.44
N ILE A 166 17.91 -10.20 42.18
CA ILE A 166 18.10 -9.18 43.21
C ILE A 166 16.97 -9.24 44.24
N GLN A 167 15.71 -9.30 43.79
CA GLN A 167 14.56 -9.39 44.69
C GLN A 167 14.64 -10.63 45.60
N LYS A 168 14.94 -11.80 45.03
CA LYS A 168 15.13 -13.04 45.80
C LYS A 168 16.25 -12.89 46.84
N SER A 169 17.39 -12.31 46.48
CA SER A 169 18.49 -12.07 47.43
C SER A 169 18.09 -11.15 48.58
N LEU A 170 17.30 -10.10 48.29
CA LEU A 170 16.77 -9.21 49.32
C LEU A 170 15.77 -9.92 50.24
N GLU A 171 14.92 -10.81 49.71
CA GLU A 171 13.99 -11.63 50.50
C GLU A 171 14.73 -12.63 51.40
N VAL A 172 15.73 -13.34 50.87
CA VAL A 172 16.59 -14.26 51.65
C VAL A 172 17.30 -13.51 52.79
N SER A 173 17.84 -12.32 52.51
CA SER A 173 18.50 -11.50 53.53
C SER A 173 17.55 -11.06 54.65
N LYS A 174 16.26 -10.90 54.37
CA LYS A 174 15.23 -10.60 55.38
C LYS A 174 14.86 -11.83 56.21
N GLU A 175 14.80 -13.01 55.62
CA GLU A 175 14.54 -14.26 56.35
C GLU A 175 15.71 -14.69 57.22
N GLU A 176 16.95 -14.49 56.75
CA GLU A 176 18.17 -14.72 57.52
C GLU A 176 18.36 -13.69 58.63
N ALA A 177 17.99 -12.42 58.39
CA ALA A 177 17.89 -11.37 59.40
C ALA A 177 16.88 -11.65 60.52
N VAL A 178 15.81 -12.41 60.23
CA VAL A 178 14.83 -12.83 61.24
C VAL A 178 15.33 -14.03 62.04
N LYS A 179 16.29 -14.83 61.51
CA LYS A 179 16.92 -15.96 62.21
C LYS A 179 18.23 -15.62 62.91
N GLY A 180 18.98 -14.63 62.44
CA GLY A 180 20.16 -14.09 63.09
C GLY A 180 19.80 -12.79 63.79
N SER A 181 19.77 -12.82 65.12
CA SER A 181 19.52 -11.69 66.04
C SER A 181 20.01 -10.34 65.46
N TYR A 182 19.07 -9.55 64.93
CA TYR A 182 19.30 -8.16 64.49
C TYR A 182 19.90 -7.30 65.63
N ASP A 183 19.67 -7.70 66.88
CA ASP A 183 20.24 -7.07 68.08
C ASP A 183 21.76 -7.27 68.20
N GLU A 184 22.31 -8.38 67.70
CA GLU A 184 23.74 -8.69 67.88
C GLU A 184 24.64 -7.89 66.92
N PHE A 185 24.14 -7.60 65.71
CA PHE A 185 24.86 -6.79 64.70
C PHE A 185 24.81 -5.28 65.01
N GLN A 186 23.67 -4.79 65.52
CA GLN A 186 23.50 -3.40 65.98
C GLN A 186 24.38 -3.11 67.21
N GLN A 187 24.44 -4.02 68.19
CA GLN A 187 25.28 -3.83 69.38
C GLN A 187 26.78 -3.83 69.08
N LYS A 188 27.25 -4.60 68.09
CA LYS A 188 28.66 -4.61 67.67
C LYS A 188 29.07 -3.28 67.02
N SER A 189 28.23 -2.77 66.11
CA SER A 189 28.50 -1.52 65.40
C SER A 189 28.50 -0.31 66.35
N ILE A 190 27.61 -0.29 67.34
CA ILE A 190 27.57 0.79 68.35
C ILE A 190 28.79 0.74 69.29
N ARG A 191 29.26 -0.45 69.69
CA ARG A 191 30.45 -0.58 70.55
C ARG A 191 31.75 -0.17 69.88
N GLU A 192 31.91 -0.46 68.58
CA GLU A 192 33.11 -0.05 67.83
C GLU A 192 33.21 1.47 67.63
N VAL A 193 32.07 2.16 67.45
CA VAL A 193 32.03 3.62 67.33
C VAL A 193 32.38 4.30 68.67
N ILE A 194 31.86 3.80 69.79
CA ILE A 194 32.06 4.42 71.12
C ILE A 194 33.49 4.21 71.65
N LEU A 195 34.16 3.12 71.29
CA LEU A 195 35.53 2.82 71.75
C LEU A 195 36.63 3.52 70.93
N SER A 196 36.28 4.11 69.79
CA SER A 196 37.21 4.83 68.92
C SER A 196 37.32 6.33 69.24
N GLU A 197 36.51 6.83 70.18
CA GLU A 197 36.49 8.25 70.61
C GLU A 197 37.13 8.47 72.01
N LYS A 198 38.12 7.68 72.42
CA LYS A 198 38.87 7.91 73.68
C LYS A 198 40.36 8.15 73.46
#